data_AF-R7VA08-F1
#
_entry.id   AF-R7VA08-F1
#
_cell.length_a   1.000
_cell.length_b   1.000
_cell.length_c   1.000
_cell.angle_alpha   90.00
_cell.angle_beta   90.00
_cell.angle_gamma   90.00
#
_symmetry.space_group_name_H-M   'P 1'
#
loop_
_entity.id
_entity.type
_entity.pdbx_description
1 polymer ?
#
loop_
_entity_poly.entity_id
_entity_poly.type
_entity_poly.pdbx_seq_one_letter_code
_entity_poly.pdbx_strand_id
1 'polypeptide(L)'
;MSTPVKTASPPKTRSSASREVLLDRILELKRDNARLRRNIDLHTDKNDMSLRYIRPTKYDGVLYFEDYYAQFVTVAAHHGWDDTTKGIVLLSHLEGKALSVAGACNTFAEMVEALSDACGREKGDAAALKLRSRCQKQGGSLEGLSRDIDGLVRRAYYSADARTSSKITIDAFINAIDDSTVRCKLRDSFPSSIEEALRKAKSYTINLEVEAQTHKHKPVVNVVCNTDPRIEHLEQQVAALSDQIKQMIQNRPPVRSHHCHQMK
;
A
#
# COMPACT_ATOMS: atom_id res chain seq x y z
N MET A 1 -19.46 -109.73 -16.11
CA MET A 1 -19.22 -108.66 -17.10
C MET A 1 -19.59 -107.33 -16.46
N SER A 2 -18.62 -106.42 -16.29
CA SER A 2 -18.79 -104.96 -16.32
C SER A 2 -17.46 -104.31 -15.92
N THR A 3 -16.79 -103.72 -16.89
CA THR A 3 -15.60 -102.87 -16.67
C THR A 3 -16.03 -101.52 -16.09
N PRO A 4 -15.22 -100.86 -15.23
CA PRO A 4 -15.55 -99.54 -14.75
C PRO A 4 -15.10 -98.48 -15.76
N VAL A 5 -16.06 -97.67 -16.21
CA VAL A 5 -15.83 -96.44 -16.98
C VAL A 5 -15.24 -95.38 -16.03
N LYS A 6 -14.03 -94.93 -16.38
CA LYS A 6 -13.28 -93.87 -15.71
C LYS A 6 -13.96 -92.52 -16.01
N THR A 7 -14.76 -92.00 -15.09
CA THR A 7 -15.26 -90.62 -15.15
C THR A 7 -14.22 -89.67 -14.54
N ALA A 8 -13.61 -88.87 -15.40
CA ALA A 8 -12.64 -87.85 -15.03
C ALA A 8 -13.31 -86.76 -14.18
N SER A 9 -12.71 -86.45 -13.02
CA SER A 9 -13.06 -85.27 -12.23
C SER A 9 -12.67 -83.99 -13.00
N PRO A 10 -13.51 -82.94 -13.03
CA PRO A 10 -13.14 -81.67 -13.68
C PRO A 10 -12.09 -80.93 -12.83
N PRO A 11 -11.18 -80.17 -13.43
CA PRO A 11 -10.07 -79.53 -12.71
C PRO A 11 -10.58 -78.36 -11.85
N LYS A 12 -10.53 -78.52 -10.54
CA LYS A 12 -10.72 -77.43 -9.55
C LYS A 12 -9.40 -76.66 -9.36
N THR A 13 -8.96 -75.79 -10.28
CA THR A 13 -7.65 -75.13 -10.06
C THR A 13 -7.47 -73.72 -10.64
N ARG A 14 -8.53 -72.95 -10.92
CA ARG A 14 -8.35 -71.53 -11.32
C ARG A 14 -9.16 -70.50 -10.54
N SER A 15 -10.34 -70.88 -10.02
CA SER A 15 -11.23 -69.98 -9.28
C SER A 15 -10.84 -69.80 -7.80
N SER A 16 -10.32 -70.83 -7.15
CA SER A 16 -9.86 -70.75 -5.75
C SER A 16 -8.67 -69.80 -5.58
N ALA A 17 -7.68 -69.90 -6.47
CA ALA A 17 -6.51 -69.00 -6.46
C ALA A 17 -6.91 -67.53 -6.67
N SER A 18 -7.89 -67.26 -7.55
CA SER A 18 -8.39 -65.89 -7.78
C SER A 18 -9.15 -65.35 -6.56
N ARG A 19 -9.88 -66.21 -5.83
CA ARG A 19 -10.58 -65.85 -4.60
C ARG A 19 -9.62 -65.59 -3.43
N GLU A 20 -8.56 -66.39 -3.31
CA GLU A 20 -7.51 -66.20 -2.30
C GLU A 20 -6.77 -64.87 -2.52
N VAL A 21 -6.40 -64.56 -3.77
CA VAL A 21 -5.78 -63.27 -4.12
C VAL A 21 -6.69 -62.08 -3.78
N LEU A 22 -8.00 -62.19 -4.02
CA LEU A 22 -8.97 -61.15 -3.64
C LEU A 22 -9.11 -61.00 -2.12
N LEU A 23 -9.09 -62.11 -1.38
CA LEU A 23 -9.16 -62.08 0.09
C LEU A 23 -7.91 -61.45 0.70
N ASP A 24 -6.73 -61.77 0.17
CA ASP A 24 -5.47 -61.15 0.58
C ASP A 24 -5.48 -59.64 0.32
N ARG A 25 -5.98 -59.22 -0.84
CA ARG A 25 -6.14 -57.81 -1.17
C ARG A 25 -7.11 -57.09 -0.23
N ILE A 26 -8.21 -57.73 0.16
CA ILE A 26 -9.18 -57.17 1.12
C ILE A 26 -8.54 -57.05 2.51
N LEU A 27 -7.76 -58.04 2.94
CA LEU A 27 -7.06 -57.99 4.23
C LEU A 27 -6.00 -56.88 4.25
N GLU A 28 -5.26 -56.71 3.15
CA GLU A 28 -4.32 -55.61 2.97
C GLU A 28 -5.03 -54.26 3.06
N LEU A 29 -6.11 -54.05 2.30
CA LEU A 29 -6.90 -52.82 2.34
C LEU A 29 -7.51 -52.55 3.72
N LYS A 30 -7.89 -53.58 4.48
CA LYS A 30 -8.36 -53.42 5.87
C LYS A 30 -7.24 -52.94 6.79
N ARG A 31 -6.02 -53.47 6.64
CA ARG A 31 -4.85 -53.00 7.40
C ARG A 31 -4.51 -51.57 7.04
N ASP A 32 -4.53 -51.22 5.77
CA ASP A 32 -4.21 -49.87 5.31
C ASP A 32 -5.27 -48.85 5.75
N ASN A 33 -6.56 -49.20 5.67
CA ASN A 33 -7.63 -48.35 6.24
C ASN A 33 -7.48 -48.16 7.75
N ALA A 34 -7.09 -49.20 8.50
CA ALA A 34 -6.82 -49.07 9.93
C ALA A 34 -5.61 -48.17 10.21
N ARG A 35 -4.56 -48.23 9.38
CA ARG A 35 -3.40 -47.33 9.46
C ARG A 35 -3.79 -45.88 9.15
N LEU A 36 -4.57 -45.66 8.10
CA LEU A 36 -5.06 -44.34 7.72
C LEU A 36 -5.94 -43.72 8.81
N ARG A 37 -6.86 -44.50 9.40
CA ARG A 37 -7.69 -44.04 10.53
C ARG A 37 -6.84 -43.61 11.73
N ARG A 38 -5.88 -44.44 12.16
CA ARG A 38 -4.96 -44.06 13.26
C ARG A 38 -4.15 -42.81 12.93
N ASN A 39 -3.68 -42.67 11.69
CA ASN A 39 -2.95 -41.46 11.30
C ASN A 39 -3.86 -40.23 11.34
N ILE A 40 -5.11 -40.32 10.87
CA ILE A 40 -6.08 -39.23 10.97
C ILE A 40 -6.28 -38.85 12.46
N ASP A 41 -6.56 -39.83 13.32
CA ASP A 41 -6.77 -39.59 14.76
C ASP A 41 -5.55 -38.90 15.41
N LEU A 42 -4.33 -39.35 15.10
CA LEU A 42 -3.09 -38.74 15.59
C LEU A 42 -2.86 -37.31 15.08
N HIS A 43 -3.31 -36.98 13.87
CA HIS A 43 -3.23 -35.61 13.33
C HIS A 43 -4.33 -34.71 13.91
N THR A 44 -5.53 -35.26 14.16
CA THR A 44 -6.63 -34.55 14.82
C THR A 44 -6.26 -34.19 16.25
N ASP A 45 -5.65 -35.12 17.01
CA ASP A 45 -5.25 -34.90 18.40
C ASP A 45 -4.11 -33.85 18.53
N LYS A 46 -3.15 -33.87 17.60
CA LYS A 46 -2.11 -32.82 17.52
C LYS A 46 -2.67 -31.43 17.22
N ASN A 47 -3.73 -31.35 16.41
CA ASN A 47 -4.38 -30.08 16.08
C ASN A 47 -5.27 -29.58 17.24
N ASP A 48 -5.93 -30.51 17.95
CA ASP A 48 -6.74 -30.24 19.14
C ASP A 48 -5.88 -29.71 20.31
N MET A 49 -4.70 -30.27 20.53
CA MET A 49 -3.76 -29.76 21.54
C MET A 49 -3.32 -28.31 21.29
N SER A 50 -3.20 -27.87 20.04
CA SER A 50 -2.83 -26.48 19.72
C SER A 50 -3.95 -25.49 20.05
N LEU A 51 -5.20 -25.87 19.78
CA LEU A 51 -6.37 -25.02 20.03
C LEU A 51 -6.68 -24.88 21.54
N ARG A 52 -6.42 -25.93 22.32
CA ARG A 52 -6.57 -25.93 23.80
C ARG A 52 -5.70 -24.92 24.53
N TYR A 53 -4.66 -24.37 23.90
CA TYR A 53 -3.73 -23.41 24.53
C TYR A 53 -3.72 -22.02 23.90
N ILE A 54 -4.69 -21.69 23.05
CA ILE A 54 -4.75 -20.34 22.44
C ILE A 54 -4.89 -19.29 23.55
N ARG A 55 -4.02 -18.28 23.56
CA ARG A 55 -4.08 -17.15 24.49
C ARG A 55 -4.36 -15.86 23.73
N PRO A 56 -5.09 -14.90 24.33
CA PRO A 56 -5.20 -13.57 23.77
C PRO A 56 -3.81 -12.94 23.64
N THR A 57 -3.64 -12.03 22.69
CA THR A 57 -2.40 -11.25 22.58
C THR A 57 -2.27 -10.26 23.74
N LYS A 58 -1.06 -9.71 23.92
CA LYS A 58 -0.85 -8.60 24.84
C LYS A 58 -1.37 -7.30 24.22
N TYR A 59 -1.94 -6.42 25.04
CA TYR A 59 -2.49 -5.14 24.61
C TYR A 59 -2.04 -3.98 25.50
N ASP A 60 -1.31 -3.05 24.90
CA ASP A 60 -0.73 -1.87 25.57
C ASP A 60 -1.58 -0.60 25.45
N GLY A 61 -2.65 -0.65 24.65
CA GLY A 61 -3.49 0.51 24.33
C GLY A 61 -3.08 1.29 23.08
N VAL A 62 -2.13 0.80 22.27
CA VAL A 62 -1.67 1.47 21.03
C VAL A 62 -2.50 1.05 19.81
N LEU A 63 -2.87 -0.23 19.73
CA LEU A 63 -3.76 -0.77 18.68
C LEU A 63 -5.23 -0.44 18.97
N TYR A 64 -6.11 -0.60 17.97
CA TYR A 64 -7.55 -0.41 18.16
C TYR A 64 -8.07 -1.38 19.20
N PHE A 65 -8.78 -0.85 20.19
CA PHE A 65 -9.36 -1.69 21.24
C PHE A 65 -10.37 -2.67 20.64
N GLU A 66 -11.10 -2.27 19.59
CA GLU A 66 -12.10 -3.08 18.91
C GLU A 66 -11.49 -4.32 18.22
N ASP A 67 -10.34 -4.16 17.55
CA ASP A 67 -9.64 -5.28 16.90
C ASP A 67 -9.11 -6.28 17.94
N TYR A 68 -8.53 -5.74 19.02
CA TYR A 68 -8.07 -6.55 20.15
C TYR A 68 -9.24 -7.27 20.82
N TYR A 69 -10.33 -6.56 21.08
CA TYR A 69 -11.52 -7.08 21.72
C TYR A 69 -12.18 -8.18 20.88
N ALA A 70 -12.24 -8.02 19.57
CA ALA A 70 -12.74 -9.05 18.66
C ALA A 70 -11.91 -10.35 18.77
N GLN A 71 -10.58 -10.25 18.82
CA GLN A 71 -9.72 -11.41 19.07
C GLN A 71 -9.99 -12.01 20.46
N PHE A 72 -10.01 -11.17 21.50
CA PHE A 72 -10.19 -11.60 22.87
C PHE A 72 -11.50 -12.37 23.07
N VAL A 73 -12.63 -11.83 22.57
CA VAL A 73 -13.94 -12.48 22.65
C VAL A 73 -13.96 -13.80 21.87
N THR A 74 -13.27 -13.87 20.73
CA THR A 74 -13.12 -15.12 19.97
C THR A 74 -12.40 -16.19 20.78
N VAL A 75 -11.29 -15.83 21.43
CA VAL A 75 -10.53 -16.74 22.30
C VAL A 75 -11.34 -17.12 23.54
N ALA A 76 -12.04 -16.17 24.15
CA ALA A 76 -12.90 -16.42 25.31
C ALA A 76 -14.06 -17.36 24.98
N ALA A 77 -14.67 -17.21 23.81
CA ALA A 77 -15.72 -18.10 23.32
C ALA A 77 -15.20 -19.51 23.08
N HIS A 78 -14.00 -19.64 22.50
CA HIS A 78 -13.35 -20.95 22.30
C HIS A 78 -13.13 -21.69 23.62
N HIS A 79 -12.71 -20.99 24.67
CA HIS A 79 -12.46 -21.57 25.99
C HIS A 79 -13.67 -21.59 26.92
N GLY A 80 -14.82 -21.08 26.49
CA GLY A 80 -16.04 -21.02 27.30
C GLY A 80 -15.91 -20.18 28.57
N TRP A 81 -15.15 -19.07 28.52
CA TRP A 81 -14.95 -18.22 29.70
C TRP A 81 -16.22 -17.47 30.09
N ASP A 82 -16.49 -17.44 31.39
CA ASP A 82 -17.47 -16.55 32.00
C ASP A 82 -16.90 -15.13 32.19
N ASP A 83 -17.73 -14.18 32.59
CA ASP A 83 -17.31 -12.77 32.69
C ASP A 83 -16.26 -12.54 33.78
N THR A 84 -16.29 -13.33 34.85
CA THR A 84 -15.25 -13.32 35.88
C THR A 84 -13.89 -13.72 35.31
N THR A 85 -13.84 -14.86 34.59
CA THR A 85 -12.62 -15.36 33.95
C THR A 85 -12.16 -14.40 32.86
N LYS A 86 -13.07 -13.86 32.06
CA LYS A 86 -12.75 -12.83 31.06
C LYS A 86 -12.08 -11.62 31.71
N GLY A 87 -12.62 -11.09 32.81
CA GLY A 87 -12.02 -9.96 33.52
C GLY A 87 -10.58 -10.24 33.99
N ILE A 88 -10.36 -11.39 34.64
CA ILE A 88 -9.03 -11.81 35.12
C ILE A 88 -8.05 -11.97 33.95
N VAL A 89 -8.47 -12.70 32.91
CA VAL A 89 -7.61 -12.97 31.76
C VAL A 89 -7.32 -11.68 30.99
N LEU A 90 -8.33 -10.83 30.79
CA LEU A 90 -8.17 -9.51 30.17
C LEU A 90 -7.09 -8.72 30.92
N LEU A 91 -7.26 -8.48 32.23
CA LEU A 91 -6.29 -7.75 33.05
C LEU A 91 -4.86 -8.33 32.93
N SER A 92 -4.71 -9.65 32.94
CA SER A 92 -3.39 -10.30 32.83
C SER A 92 -2.71 -10.12 31.45
N HIS A 93 -3.47 -9.76 30.42
CA HIS A 93 -2.97 -9.51 29.06
C HIS A 93 -2.95 -8.03 28.69
N LEU A 94 -3.33 -7.13 29.59
CA LEU A 94 -3.15 -5.70 29.42
C LEU A 94 -1.79 -5.23 29.91
N GLU A 95 -1.26 -4.20 29.25
CA GLU A 95 0.00 -3.55 29.59
C GLU A 95 -0.15 -2.02 29.50
N GLY A 96 0.80 -1.29 30.08
CA GLY A 96 0.90 0.16 29.95
C GLY A 96 -0.39 0.92 30.29
N LYS A 97 -0.83 1.79 29.37
CA LYS A 97 -2.02 2.65 29.55
C LYS A 97 -3.30 1.82 29.69
N ALA A 98 -3.44 0.76 28.91
CA ALA A 98 -4.63 -0.09 28.95
C ALA A 98 -4.80 -0.77 30.31
N LEU A 99 -3.72 -1.27 30.89
CA LEU A 99 -3.75 -1.88 32.24
C LEU A 99 -4.15 -0.85 33.31
N SER A 100 -3.61 0.37 33.23
CA SER A 100 -3.94 1.43 34.19
C SER A 100 -5.42 1.82 34.17
N VAL A 101 -6.07 1.77 33.01
CA VAL A 101 -7.49 2.12 32.84
C VAL A 101 -8.37 0.98 33.35
N ALA A 102 -8.13 -0.25 32.89
CA ALA A 102 -8.93 -1.40 33.27
C ALA A 102 -8.76 -1.80 34.74
N GLY A 103 -7.57 -1.55 35.32
CA GLY A 103 -7.28 -1.87 36.72
C GLY A 103 -8.09 -1.07 37.74
N ALA A 104 -8.75 0.03 37.32
CA ALA A 104 -9.67 0.80 38.16
C ALA A 104 -11.13 0.27 38.13
N CYS A 105 -11.41 -0.72 37.28
CA CYS A 105 -12.74 -1.27 37.06
C CYS A 105 -12.91 -2.59 37.84
N ASN A 106 -14.15 -2.88 38.27
CA ASN A 106 -14.44 -4.08 39.06
C ASN A 106 -15.11 -5.18 38.24
N THR A 107 -15.80 -4.82 37.16
CA THR A 107 -16.50 -5.79 36.30
C THR A 107 -15.88 -5.84 34.90
N PHE A 108 -16.04 -6.99 34.23
CA PHE A 108 -15.61 -7.12 32.83
C PHE A 108 -16.29 -6.08 31.92
N ALA A 109 -17.57 -5.79 32.14
CA ALA A 109 -18.30 -4.77 31.39
C ALA A 109 -17.68 -3.37 31.58
N GLU A 110 -17.42 -2.97 32.83
CA GLU A 110 -16.75 -1.69 33.14
C GLU A 110 -15.36 -1.60 32.50
N MET A 111 -14.59 -2.70 32.52
CA MET A 111 -13.27 -2.75 31.88
C MET A 111 -13.38 -2.51 30.37
N VAL A 112 -14.33 -3.16 29.70
CA VAL A 112 -14.54 -3.01 28.26
C VAL A 112 -14.97 -1.60 27.89
N GLU A 113 -15.90 -1.01 28.65
CA GLU A 113 -16.31 0.39 28.44
C GLU A 113 -15.15 1.37 28.65
N ALA A 114 -14.43 1.24 29.78
CA ALA A 114 -13.32 2.12 30.09
C ALA A 114 -12.19 2.00 29.06
N LEU A 115 -11.88 0.79 28.59
CA LEU A 115 -10.90 0.56 27.54
C LEU A 115 -11.38 1.11 26.19
N SER A 116 -12.66 0.97 25.85
CA SER A 116 -13.23 1.56 24.62
C SER A 116 -13.18 3.09 24.65
N ASP A 117 -13.32 3.71 25.81
CA ASP A 117 -13.26 5.17 25.92
C ASP A 117 -11.83 5.71 26.01
N ALA A 118 -10.93 5.01 26.71
CA ALA A 118 -9.57 5.50 26.96
C ALA A 118 -8.53 5.02 25.94
N CYS A 119 -8.73 3.84 25.38
CA CYS A 119 -7.84 3.18 24.41
C CYS A 119 -8.50 3.01 23.05
N GLY A 120 -9.84 2.92 22.99
CA GLY A 120 -10.58 3.20 21.78
C GLY A 120 -10.48 4.69 21.47
N ARG A 121 -10.29 4.98 20.18
CA ARG A 121 -10.05 6.32 19.64
C ARG A 121 -8.76 6.98 20.20
N GLU A 122 -7.68 6.86 19.42
CA GLU A 122 -7.13 8.14 18.98
C GLU A 122 -8.30 8.85 18.31
N LYS A 123 -8.77 9.96 18.89
CA LYS A 123 -9.94 10.69 18.38
C LYS A 123 -9.82 10.76 16.86
N GLY A 124 -10.86 10.38 16.12
CA GLY A 124 -10.85 10.50 14.66
C GLY A 124 -10.35 11.89 14.23
N ASP A 125 -10.63 12.91 15.04
CA ASP A 125 -10.09 14.27 14.95
C ASP A 125 -8.56 14.36 15.04
N ALA A 126 -7.93 13.67 16.00
CA ALA A 126 -6.48 13.63 16.15
C ALA A 126 -5.82 12.89 14.97
N ALA A 127 -6.41 11.78 14.52
CA ALA A 127 -5.94 11.07 13.34
C ALA A 127 -6.13 11.91 12.07
N ALA A 128 -7.26 12.62 11.93
CA ALA A 128 -7.51 13.54 10.83
C ALA A 128 -6.55 14.73 10.85
N LEU A 129 -6.18 15.23 12.04
CA LEU A 129 -5.18 16.27 12.20
C LEU A 129 -3.78 15.78 11.80
N LYS A 130 -3.40 14.57 12.25
CA LYS A 130 -2.15 13.91 11.85
C LYS A 130 -2.10 13.67 10.34
N LEU A 131 -3.19 13.21 9.74
CA LEU A 131 -3.34 13.01 8.30
C LEU A 131 -3.10 14.30 7.54
N ARG A 132 -3.70 15.42 7.97
CA ARG A 132 -3.48 16.75 7.36
C ARG A 132 -2.03 17.22 7.43
N SER A 133 -1.34 16.90 8.53
CA SER A 133 0.08 17.25 8.71
C SER A 133 1.05 16.26 8.06
N ARG A 134 0.55 15.14 7.50
CA ARG A 134 1.42 14.09 7.00
C ARG A 134 1.98 14.48 5.64
N CYS A 135 3.29 14.71 5.61
CA CYS A 135 4.06 14.88 4.39
C CYS A 135 5.20 13.85 4.33
N GLN A 136 5.63 13.51 3.12
CA GLN A 136 6.82 12.71 2.88
C GLN A 136 8.02 13.45 3.46
N LYS A 137 8.79 12.76 4.32
CA LYS A 137 10.08 13.29 4.79
C LYS A 137 11.07 13.25 3.63
N GLN A 138 12.03 14.18 3.61
CA GLN A 138 13.09 14.18 2.61
C GLN A 138 13.81 12.81 2.61
N GLY A 139 13.83 12.13 1.47
CA GLY A 139 14.38 10.77 1.35
C GLY A 139 13.57 9.66 2.03
N GLY A 140 12.34 9.93 2.46
CA GLY A 140 11.45 8.95 3.08
C GLY A 140 10.87 7.95 2.07
N SER A 141 10.73 6.69 2.51
CA SER A 141 10.12 5.62 1.72
C SER A 141 8.64 5.91 1.38
N LEU A 142 8.30 5.77 0.10
CA LEU A 142 6.93 5.91 -0.40
C LEU A 142 6.01 4.82 0.15
N GLU A 143 6.54 3.62 0.41
CA GLU A 143 5.82 2.49 0.99
C GLU A 143 5.49 2.72 2.47
N GLY A 144 6.42 3.31 3.22
CA GLY A 144 6.16 3.76 4.58
C GLY A 144 5.07 4.83 4.60
N LEU A 145 5.18 5.81 3.71
CA LEU A 145 4.17 6.87 3.58
C LEU A 145 2.78 6.33 3.24
N SER A 146 2.66 5.42 2.28
CA SER A 146 1.36 4.85 1.88
C SER A 146 0.72 4.08 3.03
N ARG A 147 1.51 3.30 3.77
CA ARG A 147 1.04 2.52 4.93
C ARG A 147 0.57 3.42 6.06
N ASP A 148 1.34 4.46 6.37
CA ASP A 148 0.98 5.43 7.41
C ASP A 148 -0.32 6.14 7.07
N ILE A 149 -0.48 6.57 5.80
CA ILE A 149 -1.68 7.26 5.34
C ILE A 149 -2.90 6.33 5.38
N ASP A 150 -2.77 5.09 4.91
CA ASP A 150 -3.88 4.11 4.98
C ASP A 150 -4.32 3.87 6.44
N GLY A 151 -3.35 3.71 7.35
CA GLY A 151 -3.62 3.56 8.79
C GLY A 151 -4.32 4.79 9.40
N LEU A 152 -3.88 5.99 9.04
CA LEU A 152 -4.48 7.24 9.51
C LEU A 152 -5.88 7.47 8.95
N VAL A 153 -6.15 7.13 7.69
CA VAL A 153 -7.48 7.27 7.08
C VAL A 153 -8.47 6.30 7.71
N ARG A 154 -8.09 5.03 7.89
CA ARG A 154 -8.92 4.04 8.61
C ARG A 154 -9.27 4.51 10.02
N ARG A 155 -8.35 5.21 10.68
CA ARG A 155 -8.55 5.79 12.01
C ARG A 155 -9.48 7.00 12.00
N ALA A 156 -9.22 7.94 11.08
CA ALA A 156 -9.93 9.21 10.99
C ALA A 156 -11.37 9.04 10.48
N TYR A 157 -11.59 8.05 9.61
CA TYR A 157 -12.83 7.85 8.87
C TYR A 157 -13.35 6.42 9.00
N TYR A 158 -13.36 5.87 10.22
CA TYR A 158 -13.80 4.49 10.47
C TYR A 158 -15.24 4.20 10.00
N SER A 159 -16.12 5.21 10.03
CA SER A 159 -17.52 5.10 9.63
C SER A 159 -17.74 5.31 8.13
N ALA A 160 -16.71 5.67 7.37
CA ALA A 160 -16.81 5.87 5.94
C ALA A 160 -16.87 4.51 5.22
N ASP A 161 -17.64 4.45 4.13
CA ASP A 161 -17.65 3.27 3.28
C ASP A 161 -16.29 3.08 2.59
N ALA A 162 -16.01 1.85 2.16
CA ALA A 162 -14.72 1.49 1.56
C ALA A 162 -14.36 2.34 0.32
N ARG A 163 -15.36 2.78 -0.48
CA ARG A 163 -15.12 3.62 -1.65
C ARG A 163 -14.73 5.03 -1.24
N THR A 164 -15.40 5.61 -0.25
CA THR A 164 -15.05 6.93 0.29
C THR A 164 -13.69 6.91 0.96
N SER A 165 -13.43 5.91 1.82
CA SER A 165 -12.11 5.73 2.46
C SER A 165 -11.00 5.59 1.43
N SER A 166 -11.19 4.78 0.38
CA SER A 166 -10.18 4.60 -0.67
C SER A 166 -9.85 5.90 -1.39
N LYS A 167 -10.86 6.70 -1.75
CA LYS A 167 -10.65 8.02 -2.37
C LYS A 167 -9.87 8.97 -1.45
N ILE A 168 -10.25 9.04 -0.17
CA ILE A 168 -9.55 9.87 0.82
C ILE A 168 -8.09 9.43 0.95
N THR A 169 -7.82 8.12 1.01
CA THR A 169 -6.47 7.55 1.08
C THR A 169 -5.64 7.96 -0.14
N ILE A 170 -6.19 7.84 -1.35
CA ILE A 170 -5.49 8.21 -2.59
C ILE A 170 -5.17 9.70 -2.60
N ASP A 171 -6.14 10.56 -2.32
CA ASP A 171 -5.96 12.02 -2.33
C ASP A 171 -4.96 12.46 -1.26
N ALA A 172 -5.05 11.91 -0.06
CA ALA A 172 -4.10 12.19 1.02
C ALA A 172 -2.68 11.74 0.64
N PHE A 173 -2.52 10.56 0.02
CA PHE A 173 -1.23 10.07 -0.45
C PHE A 173 -0.62 10.97 -1.51
N ILE A 174 -1.40 11.36 -2.52
CA ILE A 174 -0.93 12.28 -3.57
C ILE A 174 -0.51 13.61 -2.95
N ASN A 175 -1.29 14.19 -2.04
CA ASN A 175 -0.96 15.47 -1.42
C ASN A 175 0.28 15.39 -0.51
N ALA A 176 0.51 14.25 0.12
CA ALA A 176 1.63 14.05 1.04
C ALA A 176 2.99 13.89 0.34
N ILE A 177 3.04 13.56 -0.96
CA ILE A 177 4.30 13.41 -1.70
C ILE A 177 5.03 14.77 -1.79
N ASP A 178 6.35 14.74 -1.60
CA ASP A 178 7.20 15.94 -1.59
C ASP A 178 7.43 16.49 -3.02
N ASP A 179 7.78 15.61 -3.96
CA ASP A 179 8.07 15.99 -5.35
C ASP A 179 6.80 16.45 -6.09
N SER A 180 6.76 17.73 -6.46
CA SER A 180 5.62 18.34 -7.15
C SER A 180 5.36 17.75 -8.53
N THR A 181 6.39 17.28 -9.24
CA THR A 181 6.26 16.67 -10.56
C THR A 181 5.61 15.30 -10.47
N VAL A 182 6.02 14.50 -9.47
CA VAL A 182 5.39 13.20 -9.16
C VAL A 182 3.92 13.40 -8.79
N ARG A 183 3.61 14.40 -7.93
CA ARG A 183 2.22 14.74 -7.59
C ARG A 183 1.37 15.08 -8.80
N CYS A 184 1.88 15.95 -9.68
CA CYS A 184 1.16 16.36 -10.88
C CYS A 184 0.84 15.13 -11.76
N LYS A 185 1.85 14.32 -12.08
CA LYS A 185 1.67 13.10 -12.89
C LYS A 185 0.69 12.12 -12.26
N LEU A 186 0.68 11.99 -10.93
CA LEU A 186 -0.29 11.13 -10.24
C LEU A 186 -1.72 11.64 -10.38
N ARG A 187 -1.95 12.95 -10.21
CA ARG A 187 -3.27 13.56 -10.39
C ARG A 187 -3.80 13.35 -11.81
N ASP A 188 -2.94 13.52 -12.81
CA ASP A 188 -3.30 13.30 -14.21
C ASP A 188 -3.59 11.82 -14.53
N SER A 189 -3.01 10.90 -13.76
CA SER A 189 -3.13 9.45 -13.98
C SER A 189 -4.36 8.80 -13.36
N PHE A 190 -5.12 9.52 -12.53
CA PHE A 190 -6.31 9.06 -11.80
C PHE A 190 -6.21 7.62 -11.27
N PRO A 191 -5.31 7.33 -10.31
CA PRO A 191 -5.18 5.99 -9.75
C PRO A 191 -6.47 5.54 -9.07
N SER A 192 -6.80 4.26 -9.21
CA SER A 192 -8.02 3.65 -8.68
C SER A 192 -7.83 3.04 -7.28
N SER A 193 -6.57 2.82 -6.88
CA SER A 193 -6.20 2.31 -5.56
C SER A 193 -4.89 2.92 -5.06
N ILE A 194 -4.64 2.80 -3.76
CA ILE A 194 -3.39 3.26 -3.14
C ILE A 194 -2.17 2.46 -3.64
N GLU A 195 -2.34 1.17 -3.93
CA GLU A 195 -1.30 0.31 -4.50
C GLU A 195 -0.93 0.75 -5.92
N GLU A 196 -1.93 1.10 -6.73
CA GLU A 196 -1.71 1.64 -8.07
C GLU A 196 -1.00 2.99 -8.00
N ALA A 197 -1.44 3.88 -7.10
CA ALA A 197 -0.81 5.17 -6.86
C ALA A 197 0.66 4.99 -6.42
N LEU A 198 0.94 4.08 -5.50
CA LEU A 198 2.28 3.75 -5.03
C LEU A 198 3.18 3.24 -6.17
N ARG A 199 2.68 2.29 -6.98
CA ARG A 199 3.42 1.75 -8.13
C ARG A 199 3.76 2.86 -9.14
N LYS A 200 2.79 3.71 -9.48
CA LYS A 200 2.98 4.85 -10.39
C LYS A 200 3.96 5.87 -9.80
N ALA A 201 3.83 6.22 -8.52
CA ALA A 201 4.72 7.15 -7.82
C ALA A 201 6.19 6.71 -7.91
N LYS A 202 6.47 5.43 -7.63
CA LYS A 202 7.82 4.86 -7.79
C LYS A 202 8.33 4.97 -9.22
N SER A 203 7.51 4.59 -10.20
CA SER A 203 7.90 4.69 -11.61
C SER A 203 8.20 6.12 -12.04
N TYR A 204 7.39 7.10 -11.61
CA TYR A 204 7.64 8.51 -11.91
C TYR A 204 8.89 9.04 -11.23
N THR A 205 9.16 8.62 -9.98
CA THR A 205 10.37 9.00 -9.25
C THR A 205 11.61 8.48 -9.97
N ILE A 206 11.63 7.19 -10.35
CA ILE A 206 12.73 6.59 -11.11
C ILE A 206 12.92 7.30 -12.46
N ASN A 207 11.84 7.58 -13.18
CA ASN A 207 11.93 8.27 -14.47
C ASN A 207 12.52 9.68 -14.31
N LEU A 208 12.16 10.41 -13.26
CA LEU A 208 12.73 11.74 -13.00
C LEU A 208 14.22 11.66 -12.66
N GLU A 209 14.64 10.66 -11.88
CA GLU A 209 16.06 10.41 -11.59
C GLU A 209 16.85 10.08 -12.87
N VAL A 210 16.29 9.26 -13.76
CA VAL A 210 16.90 8.93 -15.06
C VAL A 210 17.03 10.17 -15.94
N GLU A 211 15.97 10.97 -16.09
CA GLU A 211 16.02 12.21 -16.88
C GLU A 211 17.02 13.23 -16.30
N ALA A 212 17.11 13.33 -14.97
CA ALA A 212 18.11 14.19 -14.33
C ALA A 212 19.55 13.76 -14.66
N GLN A 213 19.80 12.47 -14.92
CA GLN A 213 21.11 11.95 -15.33
C GLN A 213 21.39 12.17 -16.83
N THR A 214 20.37 12.07 -17.70
CA THR A 214 20.51 12.32 -19.14
C THR A 214 20.81 13.79 -19.43
N HIS A 215 20.18 14.72 -18.70
CA HIS A 215 20.44 16.15 -18.84
C HIS A 215 21.85 16.57 -18.41
N LYS A 216 22.51 15.81 -17.51
CA LYS A 216 23.93 16.02 -17.17
C LYS A 216 24.89 15.60 -18.30
N HIS A 217 24.43 14.75 -19.22
CA HIS A 217 25.23 14.19 -20.32
C HIS A 217 24.88 14.78 -21.70
N LYS A 218 23.99 15.77 -21.79
CA LYS A 218 23.80 16.48 -23.06
C LYS A 218 25.10 17.22 -23.38
N PRO A 219 25.73 16.96 -24.56
CA PRO A 219 26.84 17.81 -24.99
C PRO A 219 26.29 19.23 -25.06
N VAL A 220 27.01 20.17 -24.46
CA VAL A 220 26.77 21.60 -24.70
C VAL A 220 26.93 21.78 -26.21
N VAL A 221 25.81 21.86 -26.93
CA VAL A 221 25.84 22.35 -28.29
C VAL A 221 26.18 23.82 -28.14
N ASN A 222 27.48 24.13 -28.20
CA ASN A 222 27.91 25.48 -28.51
C ASN A 222 27.26 25.78 -29.86
N VAL A 223 26.17 26.52 -29.83
CA VAL A 223 25.71 27.24 -31.01
C VAL A 223 26.87 28.19 -31.29
N VAL A 224 27.77 27.76 -32.18
CA VAL A 224 28.70 28.66 -32.82
C VAL A 224 27.80 29.59 -33.62
N CYS A 225 27.50 30.74 -33.03
CA CYS A 225 27.10 31.90 -33.79
C CYS A 225 28.30 32.20 -34.70
N ASN A 226 28.33 31.56 -35.87
CA ASN A 226 29.05 32.10 -37.00
C ASN A 226 28.35 33.44 -37.25
N THR A 227 28.88 34.52 -36.70
CA THR A 227 28.55 35.85 -37.18
C THR A 227 28.91 35.82 -38.66
N ASP A 228 27.89 35.77 -39.52
CA ASP A 228 28.10 35.85 -40.95
C ASP A 228 28.88 37.16 -41.18
N PRO A 229 30.05 37.15 -41.82
CA PRO A 229 30.85 38.35 -42.05
C PRO A 229 30.07 39.43 -42.82
N ARG A 230 28.96 39.07 -43.48
CA ARG A 230 28.01 40.03 -44.07
C ARG A 230 27.24 40.82 -43.02
N ILE A 231 26.91 40.23 -41.87
CA ILE A 231 26.17 40.90 -40.78
C ILE A 231 27.06 41.99 -40.17
N GLU A 232 28.33 41.70 -39.86
CA GLU A 232 29.27 42.70 -39.35
C GLU A 232 29.49 43.85 -40.35
N HIS A 233 29.61 43.51 -41.64
CA HIS A 233 29.72 44.52 -42.69
C HIS A 233 28.45 45.39 -42.80
N LEU A 234 27.26 44.79 -42.69
CA LEU A 234 26.00 45.53 -42.75
C LEU A 234 25.84 46.45 -41.52
N GLU A 235 26.25 46.01 -40.33
CA GLU A 235 26.24 46.84 -39.13
C GLU A 235 27.15 48.06 -39.26
N GLN A 236 28.36 47.88 -39.81
CA GLN A 236 29.27 48.98 -40.11
C GLN A 236 28.68 49.97 -41.14
N GLN A 237 28.02 49.47 -42.18
CA GLN A 237 27.37 50.34 -43.18
C GLN A 237 26.21 51.13 -42.57
N VAL A 238 25.38 50.49 -41.75
CA VAL A 238 24.25 51.16 -41.07
C VAL A 238 24.76 52.24 -40.10
N ALA A 239 25.85 51.96 -39.36
CA ALA A 239 26.47 52.95 -38.48
C ALA A 239 26.99 54.17 -39.27
N ALA A 240 27.72 53.94 -40.36
CA ALA A 240 28.26 55.02 -41.19
C ALA A 240 27.14 55.89 -41.83
N LEU A 241 26.07 55.26 -42.29
CA LEU A 241 24.90 55.97 -42.83
C LEU A 241 24.19 56.80 -41.76
N SER A 242 24.05 56.26 -40.55
CA SER A 242 23.45 56.96 -39.41
C SER A 242 24.24 58.23 -39.04
N ASP A 243 25.57 58.14 -39.05
CA ASP A 243 26.45 59.29 -38.78
C ASP A 243 26.39 60.34 -39.89
N GLN A 244 26.29 59.91 -41.15
CA GLN A 244 26.05 60.82 -42.28
C GLN A 244 24.71 61.55 -42.14
N ILE A 245 23.64 60.85 -41.77
CA ILE A 245 22.32 61.46 -41.55
C ILE A 245 22.38 62.47 -40.39
N LYS A 246 23.08 62.14 -39.30
CA LYS A 246 23.28 63.09 -38.18
C LYS A 246 24.03 64.35 -38.61
N GLN A 247 25.10 64.21 -39.40
CA GLN A 247 25.85 65.35 -39.92
C GLN A 247 25.00 66.21 -40.87
N MET A 248 24.16 65.59 -41.71
CA MET A 248 23.22 66.32 -42.57
C MET A 248 22.15 67.08 -41.77
N ILE A 249 21.68 66.51 -40.65
CA ILE A 249 20.73 67.19 -39.76
C ILE A 249 21.41 68.36 -39.03
N GLN A 250 22.66 68.19 -38.57
CA GLN A 250 23.43 69.24 -37.89
C GLN A 250 23.85 70.38 -38.82
N ASN A 251 24.14 70.09 -40.08
CA ASN A 251 24.56 71.09 -41.08
C ASN A 251 23.39 71.68 -41.88
N ARG A 252 22.14 71.44 -41.47
CA ARG A 252 20.96 71.96 -42.17
C ARG A 252 20.87 73.48 -41.99
N PRO A 253 20.95 74.30 -43.06
CA PRO A 253 20.82 75.74 -42.92
C PRO A 253 19.42 76.12 -42.43
N PRO A 254 19.28 77.20 -41.62
CA PRO A 254 17.98 77.60 -41.08
C PRO A 254 17.03 77.99 -42.21
N VAL A 255 15.81 77.43 -42.17
CA VAL A 255 14.74 77.77 -43.11
C VAL A 255 14.37 79.24 -42.91
N ARG A 256 14.65 80.09 -43.91
CA ARG A 256 14.22 81.49 -43.91
C ARG A 256 12.69 81.54 -43.97
N SER A 257 12.06 81.83 -42.84
CA SER A 257 10.66 82.26 -42.79
C SER A 257 10.57 83.66 -43.37
N HIS A 258 10.00 83.80 -44.57
CA HIS A 258 9.63 85.09 -45.11
C HIS A 258 8.30 85.52 -44.49
N HIS A 259 8.37 86.29 -43.40
CA HIS A 259 7.22 87.04 -42.90
C HIS A 259 6.91 88.18 -43.87
N CYS A 260 5.79 88.07 -44.57
CA CYS A 260 5.22 89.11 -45.41
C CYS A 260 4.61 90.18 -44.49
N HIS A 261 5.36 91.26 -44.21
CA HIS A 261 4.76 92.53 -43.79
C HIS A 261 4.40 93.31 -45.06
N GLN A 262 3.13 93.26 -45.46
CA GLN A 262 2.60 94.28 -46.36
C GLN A 262 2.34 95.56 -45.56
N MET A 263 2.88 96.66 -46.07
CA MET A 263 2.52 98.02 -45.69
C MET A 263 1.22 98.43 -46.38
N LYS A 264 0.22 98.89 -45.61
CA LYS A 264 -0.37 100.24 -45.69
C LYS A 264 -1.40 100.44 -44.58
#